data_AF-A0A2U0S963-F1
#
_entry.id   AF-A0A2U0S963-F1
#
_cell.length_a   1.000
_cell.length_b   1.000
_cell.length_c   1.000
_cell.angle_alpha   90.00
_cell.angle_beta   90.00
_cell.angle_gamma   90.00
#
_symmetry.space_group_name_H-M   'P 1'
#
loop_
_entity.id
_entity.type
_entity.pdbx_description
1 polymer ?
#
loop_
_entity_poly.entity_id
_entity_poly.type
_entity_poly.pdbx_seq_one_letter_code
_entity_poly.pdbx_strand_id
1 'polypeptide(L)' 'GVKVPFLVTHGAQDRQISVQYAHDCYDQLVNSPKRELKIFTAREGGVEHVGADNMAYGRDYIADWFA' A
#
# COMPACT_ATOMS: atom_id res chain seq x y z
N GLY A 1 -1.49 -20.04 3.96
CA GLY A 1 -0.80 -18.74 4.04
C GLY A 1 -0.36 -18.31 2.66
N VAL A 2 -0.31 -17.00 2.41
CA VAL A 2 0.20 -16.41 1.16
C VAL A 2 1.69 -16.72 1.04
N LYS A 3 2.14 -17.29 -0.10
CA LYS A 3 3.54 -17.74 -0.32
C LYS A 3 4.22 -17.05 -1.50
N VAL A 4 3.68 -15.92 -1.94
CA VAL A 4 4.20 -15.12 -3.06
C VAL A 4 4.59 -13.72 -2.56
N PRO A 5 5.48 -12.99 -3.26
CA PRO A 5 5.71 -11.58 -2.98
C PRO A 5 4.39 -10.81 -2.93
N PHE A 6 4.26 -9.90 -1.97
CA PHE A 6 3.01 -9.19 -1.73
C PHE A 6 3.29 -7.76 -1.26
N LEU A 7 2.78 -6.79 -2.01
CA LEU A 7 2.83 -5.37 -1.68
C LEU A 7 1.45 -4.91 -1.17
N VAL A 8 1.42 -4.36 0.04
CA VAL A 8 0.27 -3.65 0.60
C VAL A 8 0.48 -2.16 0.37
N THR A 9 -0.52 -1.46 -0.16
CA THR A 9 -0.49 0.00 -0.32
C THR A 9 -1.73 0.63 0.28
N HIS A 10 -1.60 1.80 0.92
CA HIS A 10 -2.73 2.49 1.56
C HIS A 10 -2.52 4.00 1.66
N GLY A 11 -3.60 4.79 1.60
CA GLY A 11 -3.54 6.25 1.78
C GLY A 11 -3.50 6.65 3.25
N ALA A 12 -2.60 7.55 3.64
CA ALA A 12 -2.46 7.99 5.04
C ALA A 12 -3.68 8.74 5.60
N GLN A 13 -4.58 9.23 4.74
CA GLN A 13 -5.82 9.89 5.16
C GLN A 13 -7.05 9.19 4.57
N ASP A 14 -6.96 7.91 4.22
CA ASP A 14 -8.15 7.16 3.85
C ASP A 14 -9.16 7.18 5.02
N ARG A 15 -10.22 7.96 4.85
CA ARG A 15 -11.28 8.13 5.86
C ARG A 15 -12.32 7.01 5.82
N GLN A 16 -12.30 6.18 4.77
CA GLN A 16 -13.23 5.06 4.62
C GLN A 16 -12.68 3.79 5.26
N ILE A 17 -11.38 3.53 5.08
CA ILE A 17 -10.69 2.37 5.65
C ILE A 17 -9.48 2.84 6.44
N SER A 18 -9.49 2.55 7.75
CA SER A 18 -8.39 2.89 8.64
C SER A 18 -7.07 2.29 8.16
N VAL A 19 -6.00 3.07 8.26
CA VAL A 19 -4.62 2.64 7.99
C VAL A 19 -4.21 1.42 8.82
N GLN A 20 -4.83 1.22 9.99
CA GLN A 20 -4.58 0.05 10.83
C GLN A 20 -4.85 -1.26 10.09
N TYR A 21 -5.83 -1.27 9.19
CA TYR A 21 -6.14 -2.47 8.41
C TYR A 21 -4.99 -2.87 7.47
N ALA A 22 -4.27 -1.89 6.93
CA ALA A 22 -3.09 -2.14 6.10
C ALA A 22 -1.94 -2.76 6.92
N HIS A 23 -1.76 -2.30 8.17
CA HIS A 23 -0.81 -2.90 9.11
C HIS A 23 -1.20 -4.33 9.50
N ASP A 24 -2.46 -4.55 9.88
CA ASP A 24 -2.95 -5.88 10.26
C ASP A 24 -2.82 -6.88 9.11
N CYS A 25 -3.05 -6.44 7.88
CA CYS A 25 -2.86 -7.26 6.68
C CYS A 25 -1.37 -7.60 6.48
N TYR A 26 -0.50 -6.60 6.56
CA TYR A 26 0.96 -6.79 6.43
C TYR A 26 1.51 -7.77 7.48
N ASP A 27 1.05 -7.68 8.73
CA ASP A 27 1.51 -8.54 9.82
C ASP A 27 1.11 -10.00 9.62
N GLN A 28 -0.04 -10.25 9.00
CA GLN A 28 -0.52 -11.60 8.66
C GLN A 28 0.22 -12.26 7.49
N LEU A 29 0.98 -11.50 6.69
CA LEU A 29 1.75 -12.01 5.55
C LEU A 29 3.04 -12.76 5.97
N VAL A 30 3.01 -13.52 7.07
CA VAL A 30 4.15 -14.22 7.68
C VAL A 30 4.81 -15.28 6.78
N ASN A 31 4.09 -15.76 5.77
CA ASN A 31 4.57 -16.78 4.82
C ASN A 31 5.00 -16.18 3.47
N SER A 32 4.85 -14.86 3.28
CA SER A 32 5.25 -14.21 2.04
C SER A 32 6.79 -14.11 2.00
N PRO A 33 7.44 -14.55 0.90
CA PRO A 33 8.89 -14.44 0.75
C PRO A 33 9.38 -12.99 0.60
N LYS A 34 8.51 -12.05 0.23
CA LYS A 34 8.79 -10.61 0.12
C LYS A 34 7.50 -9.84 0.38
N ARG A 35 7.28 -9.43 1.64
CA ARG A 35 6.17 -8.56 2.01
C ARG A 35 6.65 -7.12 2.12
N GLU A 36 5.81 -6.18 1.67
CA GLU A 36 6.09 -4.75 1.77
C GLU A 36 4.81 -3.96 2.07
N LEU A 37 4.94 -2.85 2.81
CA LEU A 37 3.85 -1.95 3.12
C LEU A 37 4.25 -0.52 2.74
N LYS A 38 3.47 0.10 1.85
CA LYS A 38 3.63 1.50 1.45
C LYS A 38 2.42 2.32 1.87
N ILE A 39 2.64 3.28 2.77
CA ILE A 39 1.65 4.28 3.13
C ILE A 39 1.93 5.56 2.33
N PHE A 40 0.98 6.02 1.53
CA PHE A 40 1.10 7.23 0.74
C PHE A 40 0.76 8.46 1.58
N THR A 41 1.70 9.42 1.64
CA THR A 41 1.57 10.64 2.44
C THR A 41 1.24 11.88 1.61
N ALA A 42 0.83 12.99 2.25
CA ALA A 42 0.42 14.23 1.57
C ALA A 42 1.50 14.85 0.70
N ARG A 43 2.77 14.51 0.94
CA ARG A 43 3.90 14.97 0.15
C ARG A 43 4.04 14.22 -1.19
N GLU A 44 3.48 13.01 -1.27
CA GLU A 44 3.60 12.09 -2.39
C GLU A 44 2.34 12.10 -3.28
N GLY A 45 1.20 12.50 -2.73
CA GLY A 45 -0.12 12.33 -3.36
C GLY A 45 -0.58 10.87 -3.29
N GLY A 46 -1.88 10.63 -3.49
CA GLY A 46 -2.48 9.30 -3.29
C GLY A 46 -3.04 9.10 -1.87
N VAL A 47 -3.31 10.20 -1.17
CA VAL A 47 -3.64 10.26 0.26
C VAL A 47 -5.09 9.92 0.57
N GLU A 48 -5.97 10.14 -0.40
CA GLU A 48 -7.39 9.81 -0.33
C GLU A 48 -7.64 8.38 -0.83
N HIS A 49 -8.82 7.84 -0.54
CA HIS A 49 -9.21 6.49 -0.93
C HIS A 49 -8.93 6.22 -2.44
N VAL A 50 -8.27 5.11 -2.75
CA VAL A 50 -7.86 4.69 -4.12
C VAL A 50 -6.81 5.61 -4.78
N GLY A 51 -6.25 6.58 -4.06
CA GLY A 51 -5.33 7.56 -4.62
C GLY A 51 -6.02 8.55 -5.57
N ALA A 52 -7.29 8.85 -5.29
CA ALA A 52 -8.14 9.74 -6.10
C ALA A 52 -7.60 11.17 -6.26
N ASP A 53 -6.67 11.59 -5.39
CA ASP A 53 -5.98 12.88 -5.42
C ASP A 53 -4.75 12.89 -6.35
N ASN A 54 -4.08 11.75 -6.58
CA ASN A 54 -2.98 11.64 -7.54
C ASN A 54 -2.66 10.18 -7.96
N MET A 55 -3.39 9.67 -8.95
CA MET A 55 -3.25 8.29 -9.47
C MET A 55 -1.89 7.97 -10.12
N ALA A 56 -1.08 8.97 -10.47
CA ALA A 56 0.17 8.78 -11.19
C ALA A 56 1.28 8.19 -10.31
N TYR A 57 1.44 8.68 -9.07
CA TYR A 57 2.52 8.25 -8.18
C TYR A 57 2.33 6.82 -7.64
N GLY A 58 1.09 6.44 -7.34
CA GLY A 58 0.78 5.08 -6.92
C GLY A 58 1.12 4.04 -7.99
N ARG A 59 0.96 4.40 -9.28
CA ARG A 59 1.33 3.54 -10.41
C ARG A 59 2.84 3.40 -10.57
N ASP A 60 3.60 4.49 -10.46
CA ASP A 60 5.05 4.46 -10.60
C ASP A 60 5.71 3.62 -9.49
N TYR A 61 5.24 3.75 -8.24
CA TYR A 61 5.74 2.92 -7.14
C TYR A 61 5.47 1.43 -7.35
N ILE A 62 4.27 1.09 -7.84
CA ILE A 62 3.92 -0.30 -8.12
C ILE A 62 4.80 -0.84 -9.26
N ALA A 63 5.04 -0.05 -10.31
CA ALA A 63 5.90 -0.44 -11.43
C ALA A 63 7.34 -0.69 -10.98
N ASP A 64 7.91 0.19 -10.15
CA ASP A 64 9.25 0.02 -9.58
C ASP A 64 9.35 -1.19 -8.65
N TRP A 65 8.28 -1.53 -7.93
CA TRP A 65 8.27 -2.72 -7.07
C TRP A 65 8.30 -4.04 -7.84
N PHE A 66 7.75 -4.04 -9.06
CA PHE A 66 7.77 -5.20 -9.97
C PHE A 66 9.10 -5.39 -10.71
N ALA A 67 9.91 -4.33 -10.86
CA ALA A 67 11.21 -4.34 -11.55
C ALA A 67 12.29 -5.09 -10.76
#